data_AF-A0A553RQ90-F1
#
_entry.id   AF-A0A553RQ90-F1
#
_cell.length_a   1.000
_cell.length_b   1.000
_cell.length_c   1.000
_cell.angle_alpha   90.00
_cell.angle_beta   90.00
_cell.angle_gamma   90.00
#
_symmetry.space_group_name_H-M   'P 1'
#
loop_
_entity.id
_entity.type
_entity.pdbx_description
1 polymer ?
#
loop_
_entity_poly.entity_id
_entity_poly.type
_entity_poly.pdbx_seq_one_letter_code
_entity_poly.pdbx_strand_id
1 'polypeptide(L)'
;MVRNVESITTLIHHHVPEAKLIEMIGQEMTYLLPNKGFKYRSYASLFRELEETLNDMGLSSFGISDTSLEEIFLKVTADGEAANSSVTPDVNVMGSAQESDSSAGRASRQVKGFSLVLKQFYALLVKRFHHATRSHKDFLAQIVLPASFVLIALVFTMIVPPFGEYPSLTLTPWMYGPQFTFISNEQPSHPKMKHFIQTLLNEPGMGTRCMANQPVENLFSCLNASSDWEIPEVSSEITDILYSQEWDSRNPSPSCECSTNTKLTMLPVCPAGAGGLPPIQRKEPTGDILLDMTNKNISDYLMKTYPKLIKTSLKSKYWVNEQRYGGLSVGGQLPILDVDPEEIQDVLSQLGQMLNITGGPYSKSVMNELGTFLHYMESEYNVKVWYNNKGWHAMVSFMNVANNAILRAYLPRYANPSEFGITVINHPLNLTKEQLSEVT
;
A
#
# COMPACT_ATOMS: atom_id res chain seq x y z
N MET A 1 -37.26 31.83 -4.29
CA MET A 1 -37.94 31.78 -2.98
C MET A 1 -36.86 32.03 -1.92
N VAL A 2 -36.72 33.28 -1.47
CA VAL A 2 -35.70 33.70 -0.48
C VAL A 2 -36.28 33.45 0.91
N ARG A 3 -36.14 32.23 1.45
CA ARG A 3 -36.68 31.88 2.78
C ARG A 3 -35.74 31.09 3.70
N ASN A 4 -34.52 30.72 3.29
CA ASN A 4 -33.66 29.85 4.14
C ASN A 4 -32.30 30.42 4.57
N VAL A 5 -31.95 31.64 4.16
CA VAL A 5 -30.64 32.24 4.49
C VAL A 5 -30.51 32.48 6.00
N GLU A 6 -31.56 33.01 6.63
CA GLU A 6 -31.57 33.31 8.06
C GLU A 6 -31.50 32.03 8.90
N SER A 7 -32.22 30.97 8.51
CA SER A 7 -32.20 29.68 9.20
C SER A 7 -30.83 29.01 9.14
N ILE A 8 -30.18 28.98 7.97
CA ILE A 8 -28.83 28.45 7.78
C ILE A 8 -27.81 29.27 8.57
N THR A 9 -27.92 30.59 8.53
CA THR A 9 -27.05 31.51 9.29
C THR A 9 -27.20 31.29 10.80
N THR A 10 -28.43 31.10 11.28
CA THR A 10 -28.72 30.84 12.70
C THR A 10 -28.15 29.51 13.16
N LEU A 11 -28.24 28.46 12.34
CA LEU A 11 -27.65 27.15 12.61
C LEU A 11 -26.12 27.21 12.70
N ILE A 12 -25.49 27.90 11.74
CA ILE A 12 -24.03 28.06 11.72
C ILE A 12 -23.57 28.86 12.95
N HIS A 13 -24.25 29.95 13.30
CA HIS A 13 -23.92 30.74 14.49
C HIS A 13 -24.24 30.04 15.82
N HIS A 14 -25.17 29.08 15.84
CA HIS A 14 -25.45 28.28 17.03
C HIS A 14 -24.22 27.45 17.45
N HIS A 15 -23.52 26.86 16.47
CA HIS A 15 -22.32 26.05 16.73
C HIS A 15 -21.03 26.86 16.70
N VAL A 16 -20.94 27.85 15.80
CA VAL A 16 -19.75 28.68 15.58
C VAL A 16 -20.20 30.15 15.48
N PRO A 17 -20.35 30.85 16.62
CA PRO A 17 -20.90 32.21 16.65
C PRO A 17 -20.02 33.23 15.93
N GLU A 18 -18.72 32.95 15.82
CA GLU A 18 -17.71 33.79 15.17
C GLU A 18 -17.63 33.61 13.64
N ALA A 19 -18.44 32.71 13.06
CA ALA A 19 -18.50 32.52 11.62
C ALA A 19 -18.96 33.80 10.90
N LYS A 20 -18.47 34.07 9.69
CA LYS A 20 -18.86 35.25 8.90
C LYS A 20 -19.25 34.86 7.49
N LEU A 21 -20.40 35.32 7.01
CA LEU A 21 -20.76 35.20 5.60
C LEU A 21 -19.86 36.14 4.79
N ILE A 22 -19.02 35.59 3.91
CA ILE A 22 -18.13 36.37 3.03
C ILE A 22 -18.83 36.64 1.70
N GLU A 23 -19.49 35.62 1.16
CA GLU A 23 -19.94 35.66 -0.22
C GLU A 23 -21.27 34.95 -0.39
N MET A 24 -22.12 35.52 -1.23
CA MET A 24 -23.41 34.97 -1.60
C MET A 24 -23.60 35.18 -3.09
N ILE A 25 -23.36 34.14 -3.88
CA ILE A 25 -23.50 34.18 -5.34
C ILE A 25 -24.62 33.24 -5.74
N GLY A 26 -25.72 33.80 -6.25
CA GLY A 26 -26.84 33.02 -6.77
C GLY A 26 -27.49 32.14 -5.68
N GLN A 27 -27.25 30.83 -5.76
CA GLN A 27 -27.78 29.82 -4.83
C GLN A 27 -26.70 29.26 -3.87
N GLU A 28 -25.48 29.78 -3.92
CA GLU A 28 -24.36 29.36 -3.08
C GLU A 28 -24.04 30.41 -2.01
N MET A 29 -23.68 29.94 -0.81
CA MET A 29 -23.31 30.78 0.33
C MET A 29 -22.00 30.30 0.92
N THR A 30 -21.06 31.23 1.12
CA THR A 30 -19.71 30.93 1.61
C THR A 30 -19.49 31.58 2.98
N TYR A 31 -19.32 30.75 4.01
CA TYR A 31 -19.03 31.19 5.37
C TYR A 31 -17.55 30.97 5.72
N LEU A 32 -16.91 32.00 6.26
CA LEU A 32 -15.60 31.91 6.89
C LEU A 32 -15.73 31.42 8.31
N LEU A 33 -15.06 30.33 8.61
CA LEU A 33 -14.96 29.80 9.96
C LEU A 33 -13.61 30.23 10.59
N PRO A 34 -13.60 30.65 11.87
CA PRO A 34 -12.39 31.13 12.53
C PRO A 34 -11.39 30.00 12.82
N ASN A 35 -10.15 30.18 12.38
CA ASN A 35 -9.04 29.27 12.72
C ASN A 35 -8.43 29.57 14.12
N LYS A 36 -8.63 30.79 14.65
CA LYS A 36 -8.18 31.15 16.00
C LYS A 36 -9.19 30.65 17.03
N GLY A 37 -8.74 29.87 18.01
CA GLY A 37 -9.62 29.31 19.05
C GLY A 37 -10.44 28.09 18.60
N PHE A 38 -9.89 27.31 17.66
CA PHE A 38 -10.56 26.15 17.06
C PHE A 38 -11.06 25.12 18.09
N LYS A 39 -12.39 24.95 18.17
CA LYS A 39 -13.05 23.98 19.04
C LYS A 39 -13.54 22.79 18.21
N TYR A 40 -12.72 21.75 18.11
CA TYR A 40 -12.97 20.55 17.30
C TYR A 40 -14.40 19.98 17.45
N ARG A 41 -14.94 19.92 18.68
CA ARG A 41 -16.28 19.36 18.94
C ARG A 41 -17.43 20.20 18.34
N SER A 42 -17.30 21.52 18.34
CA SER A 42 -18.34 22.42 17.81
C SER A 42 -18.43 22.33 16.29
N TYR A 43 -17.27 22.22 15.62
CA TYR A 43 -17.19 22.05 14.17
C TYR A 43 -17.72 20.69 13.73
N ALA A 44 -17.33 19.61 14.43
CA ALA A 44 -17.86 18.29 14.17
C ALA A 44 -19.39 18.22 14.38
N SER A 45 -19.91 18.91 15.40
CA SER A 45 -21.36 19.00 15.64
C SER A 45 -22.08 19.78 14.54
N LEU A 46 -21.51 20.89 14.08
CA LEU A 46 -22.06 21.69 12.99
C LEU A 46 -22.17 20.89 11.69
N PHE A 47 -21.09 20.21 11.28
CA PHE A 47 -21.09 19.45 10.02
C PHE A 47 -22.02 18.26 10.07
N ARG A 48 -22.10 17.57 11.21
CA ARG A 48 -23.05 16.48 11.39
C ARG A 48 -24.50 16.96 11.32
N GLU A 49 -24.83 18.06 12.00
CA GLU A 49 -26.19 18.60 11.99
C GLU A 49 -26.57 19.13 10.61
N LEU A 50 -25.64 19.78 9.90
CA LEU A 50 -25.83 20.18 8.50
C LEU A 50 -26.13 18.97 7.61
N GLU A 51 -25.35 17.89 7.71
CA GLU A 51 -25.53 16.67 6.90
C GLU A 51 -26.88 16.00 7.15
N GLU A 52 -27.34 15.96 8.40
CA GLU A 52 -28.64 15.38 8.78
C GLU A 52 -29.84 16.24 8.33
N THR A 53 -29.67 17.58 8.27
CA THR A 53 -30.77 18.53 7.99
C THR A 53 -30.72 19.18 6.61
N LEU A 54 -29.80 18.73 5.73
CA LEU A 54 -29.60 19.21 4.35
C LEU A 54 -30.92 19.31 3.56
N ASN A 55 -31.70 18.22 3.54
CA ASN A 55 -32.95 18.13 2.77
C ASN A 55 -34.05 19.03 3.34
N ASP A 56 -34.13 19.15 4.66
CA ASP A 56 -35.14 19.97 5.36
C ASP A 56 -34.86 21.47 5.21
N MET A 57 -33.59 21.85 5.07
CA MET A 57 -33.15 23.21 4.78
C MET A 57 -33.07 23.51 3.28
N GLY A 58 -33.45 22.59 2.40
CA GLY A 58 -33.45 22.79 0.96
C GLY A 58 -32.04 23.06 0.38
N LEU A 59 -31.01 22.50 1.02
CA LEU A 59 -29.63 22.51 0.54
C LEU A 59 -29.36 21.22 -0.23
N SER A 60 -28.78 21.33 -1.42
CA SER A 60 -28.41 20.15 -2.22
C SER A 60 -27.12 19.49 -1.74
N SER A 61 -26.18 20.29 -1.23
CA SER A 61 -24.86 19.85 -0.79
C SER A 61 -24.18 20.97 0.00
N PHE A 62 -23.23 20.61 0.86
CA PHE A 62 -22.26 21.55 1.44
C PHE A 62 -20.84 21.02 1.25
N GLY A 63 -19.86 21.91 1.22
CA GLY A 63 -18.45 21.57 1.09
C GLY A 63 -17.59 22.42 2.02
N ILE A 64 -16.44 21.87 2.42
CA ILE A 64 -15.45 22.56 3.24
C ILE A 64 -14.20 22.69 2.37
N SER A 65 -13.66 23.89 2.26
CA SER A 65 -12.41 24.15 1.56
C SER A 65 -11.49 24.98 2.45
N ASP A 66 -10.18 24.75 2.32
CA ASP A 66 -9.18 25.62 2.91
C ASP A 66 -9.01 26.86 2.01
N THR A 67 -8.90 28.03 2.62
CA THR A 67 -8.57 29.28 1.91
C THR A 67 -7.25 29.12 1.15
N SER A 68 -7.27 29.37 -0.16
CA SER A 68 -6.07 29.20 -1.00
C SER A 68 -5.05 30.33 -0.78
N LEU A 69 -3.77 30.08 -1.09
CA LEU A 69 -2.74 31.12 -1.04
C LEU A 69 -3.02 32.28 -2.02
N GLU A 70 -3.69 32.01 -3.14
CA GLU A 70 -4.12 33.04 -4.10
C GLU A 70 -5.16 33.98 -3.49
N GLU A 71 -6.15 33.42 -2.77
CA GLU A 71 -7.19 34.20 -2.10
C GLU A 71 -6.60 35.08 -0.99
N ILE A 72 -5.65 34.54 -0.22
CA ILE A 72 -4.92 35.30 0.81
C ILE A 72 -4.07 36.41 0.17
N PHE A 73 -3.35 36.11 -0.93
CA PHE A 73 -2.52 37.08 -1.64
C PHE A 73 -3.35 38.25 -2.18
N LEU A 74 -4.48 37.96 -2.84
CA LEU A 74 -5.40 38.97 -3.38
C LEU A 74 -5.97 39.87 -2.27
N LYS A 75 -6.31 39.28 -1.11
CA LYS A 75 -6.84 40.04 0.03
C LYS A 75 -5.80 40.95 0.67
N VAL A 76 -4.56 40.48 0.80
CA VAL A 76 -3.43 41.29 1.31
C VAL A 76 -3.09 42.44 0.35
N THR A 77 -3.18 42.22 -0.96
CA THR A 77 -2.97 43.30 -1.94
C THR A 77 -4.11 44.33 -1.94
N ALA A 78 -5.36 43.89 -1.74
CA ALA A 78 -6.52 44.78 -1.67
C ALA A 78 -6.53 45.65 -0.39
N ASP A 79 -6.15 45.09 0.75
CA ASP A 79 -6.06 45.84 2.02
C ASP A 79 -4.84 46.80 2.05
N GLY A 80 -3.81 46.54 1.23
CA GLY A 80 -2.62 47.39 1.10
C GLY A 80 -2.84 48.69 0.32
N GLU A 81 -3.86 48.76 -0.55
CA GLU A 81 -4.16 49.95 -1.35
C GLU A 81 -4.97 51.02 -0.58
N ALA A 82 -5.57 50.67 0.56
CA ALA A 82 -6.33 51.62 1.38
C ALA A 82 -5.46 52.47 2.34
N ALA A 83 -4.17 52.15 2.52
CA ALA A 83 -3.32 52.74 3.54
C ALA A 83 -2.32 53.82 3.05
N ASN A 84 -2.14 54.02 1.74
CA ASN A 84 -1.14 54.95 1.21
C ASN A 84 -1.75 56.03 0.31
N SER A 85 -2.44 56.98 0.95
CA SER A 85 -2.85 58.24 0.31
C SER A 85 -2.54 59.43 1.21
N SER A 86 -1.27 59.69 1.48
CA SER A 86 -0.79 61.02 1.87
C SER A 86 0.74 61.08 1.79
N VAL A 87 1.29 61.87 0.85
CA VAL A 87 2.44 62.78 1.04
C VAL A 87 2.50 63.73 -0.17
N THR A 88 2.68 65.00 0.15
CA THR A 88 2.80 66.25 -0.64
C THR A 88 4.09 66.37 -1.49
N PRO A 89 4.16 67.30 -2.47
CA PRO A 89 5.32 67.47 -3.34
C PRO A 89 6.34 68.46 -2.74
N ASP A 90 7.63 68.08 -2.74
CA ASP A 90 8.72 68.97 -2.34
C ASP A 90 9.46 69.62 -3.52
N VAL A 91 9.96 70.81 -3.19
CA VAL A 91 10.56 71.89 -3.98
C VAL A 91 11.88 71.50 -4.65
N ASN A 92 12.05 71.84 -5.94
CA ASN A 92 13.34 71.75 -6.64
C ASN A 92 14.08 73.09 -6.64
N VAL A 93 15.28 73.07 -6.06
CA VAL A 93 16.28 74.13 -6.05
C VAL A 93 17.16 74.08 -7.30
N MET A 94 17.51 75.28 -7.75
CA MET A 94 18.31 75.68 -8.90
C MET A 94 19.71 75.04 -8.98
N GLY A 95 20.10 74.63 -10.19
CA GLY A 95 21.48 74.34 -10.57
C GLY A 95 21.73 74.78 -12.00
N SER A 96 22.51 75.85 -12.17
CA SER A 96 22.92 76.45 -13.44
C SER A 96 24.13 75.73 -14.04
N ALA A 97 24.12 75.49 -15.36
CA ALA A 97 25.33 75.43 -16.18
C ALA A 97 25.01 75.88 -17.61
N GLN A 98 25.66 76.98 -18.05
CA GLN A 98 25.97 77.35 -19.44
C GLN A 98 26.66 76.16 -20.15
N GLU A 99 26.62 75.94 -21.47
CA GLU A 99 26.53 76.85 -22.61
C GLU A 99 26.33 76.04 -23.92
N SER A 100 26.09 76.76 -25.02
CA SER A 100 26.35 76.41 -26.43
C SER A 100 25.16 76.00 -27.32
N ASP A 101 24.74 77.00 -28.12
CA ASP A 101 24.02 76.87 -29.39
C ASP A 101 24.76 75.94 -30.37
N SER A 102 24.04 75.00 -31.00
CA SER A 102 24.22 74.71 -32.44
C SER A 102 23.19 73.72 -33.00
N SER A 103 22.54 74.16 -34.07
CA SER A 103 21.78 73.40 -35.07
C SER A 103 20.39 72.85 -34.67
N ALA A 104 19.40 73.70 -34.89
CA ALA A 104 18.03 73.28 -35.15
C ALA A 104 17.98 72.38 -36.40
N GLY A 105 17.94 71.06 -36.18
CA GLY A 105 17.58 70.08 -37.19
C GLY A 105 16.11 70.29 -37.60
N ARG A 106 15.90 70.91 -38.77
CA ARG A 106 14.59 71.02 -39.42
C ARG A 106 14.04 69.63 -39.78
N ALA A 107 13.25 69.04 -38.90
CA ALA A 107 12.35 67.94 -39.26
C ALA A 107 11.06 68.53 -39.87
N SER A 108 11.03 68.57 -41.20
CA SER A 108 9.90 69.00 -42.01
C SER A 108 8.68 68.09 -41.78
N ARG A 109 7.53 68.73 -41.49
CA ARG A 109 6.15 68.18 -41.38
C ARG A 109 5.82 67.41 -40.08
N GLN A 110 5.13 68.10 -39.17
CA GLN A 110 4.44 67.47 -38.03
C GLN A 110 3.30 66.59 -38.54
N VAL A 111 3.42 65.26 -38.34
CA VAL A 111 2.35 64.31 -38.60
C VAL A 111 1.29 64.47 -37.51
N LYS A 112 0.03 64.73 -37.87
CA LYS A 112 -1.08 64.93 -36.91
C LYS A 112 -2.18 63.86 -37.11
N GLY A 113 -2.93 63.55 -36.06
CA GLY A 113 -4.03 62.57 -36.10
C GLY A 113 -3.58 61.10 -36.05
N PHE A 114 -4.37 60.20 -36.65
CA PHE A 114 -4.17 58.75 -36.57
C PHE A 114 -2.80 58.26 -37.07
N SER A 115 -2.22 58.93 -38.07
CA SER A 115 -0.88 58.61 -38.58
C SER A 115 0.23 58.87 -37.55
N LEU A 116 0.03 59.81 -36.62
CA LEU A 116 0.95 60.05 -35.50
C LEU A 116 0.88 58.91 -34.48
N VAL A 117 -0.34 58.49 -34.14
CA VAL A 117 -0.57 57.37 -33.20
C VAL A 117 0.06 56.09 -33.74
N LEU A 118 -0.11 55.80 -35.04
CA LEU A 118 0.49 54.60 -35.65
C LEU A 118 2.03 54.66 -35.66
N LYS A 119 2.62 55.83 -35.92
CA LYS A 119 4.08 56.02 -35.85
C LYS A 119 4.61 55.92 -34.42
N GLN A 120 3.90 56.45 -33.43
CA GLN A 120 4.24 56.32 -32.01
C GLN A 120 4.14 54.86 -31.55
N PHE A 121 3.09 54.15 -31.95
CA PHE A 121 2.94 52.72 -31.68
C PHE A 121 4.08 51.90 -32.29
N TYR A 122 4.43 52.16 -33.55
CA TYR A 122 5.58 51.53 -34.20
C TYR A 122 6.89 51.83 -33.47
N ALA A 123 7.11 53.09 -33.05
CA ALA A 123 8.29 53.46 -32.28
C ALA A 123 8.35 52.75 -30.91
N LEU A 124 7.20 52.56 -30.25
CA LEU A 124 7.12 51.79 -29.01
C LEU A 124 7.42 50.31 -29.22
N LEU A 125 6.97 49.72 -30.33
CA LEU A 125 7.32 48.34 -30.69
C LEU A 125 8.82 48.18 -30.95
N VAL A 126 9.43 49.09 -31.70
CA VAL A 126 10.89 49.10 -31.95
C VAL A 126 11.67 49.26 -30.64
N LYS A 127 11.22 50.15 -29.75
CA LYS A 127 11.83 50.31 -28.41
C LYS A 127 11.71 49.04 -27.58
N ARG A 128 10.53 48.40 -27.55
CA ARG A 128 10.33 47.12 -26.84
C ARG A 128 11.19 46.00 -27.44
N PHE A 129 11.35 45.95 -28.76
CA PHE A 129 12.20 44.97 -29.43
C PHE A 129 13.69 45.17 -29.11
N HIS A 130 14.19 46.41 -29.15
CA HIS A 130 15.57 46.69 -28.73
C HIS A 130 15.80 46.41 -27.23
N HIS A 131 14.81 46.65 -26.37
CA HIS A 131 14.89 46.29 -24.96
C HIS A 131 14.91 44.77 -24.75
N ALA A 132 14.03 44.04 -25.44
CA ALA A 132 13.96 42.58 -25.38
C ALA A 132 15.23 41.89 -25.92
N THR A 133 15.82 42.43 -26.99
CA THR A 133 17.07 41.88 -27.57
C THR A 133 18.32 42.22 -26.76
N ARG A 134 18.33 43.36 -26.05
CA ARG A 134 19.47 43.77 -25.20
C ARG A 134 19.40 43.18 -23.79
N SER A 135 18.21 42.84 -23.30
CA SER A 135 18.01 42.24 -21.97
C SER A 135 17.98 40.71 -22.03
N HIS A 136 19.17 40.11 -22.12
CA HIS A 136 19.31 38.65 -22.10
C HIS A 136 18.74 37.99 -20.83
N LYS A 137 18.67 38.72 -19.70
CA LYS A 137 18.06 38.24 -18.45
C LYS A 137 16.54 38.11 -18.58
N ASP A 138 15.87 39.07 -19.22
CA ASP A 138 14.42 39.04 -19.41
C ASP A 138 14.02 37.96 -20.41
N PHE A 139 14.80 37.78 -21.49
CA PHE A 139 14.58 36.69 -22.45
C PHE A 139 14.69 35.31 -21.79
N LEU A 140 15.70 35.11 -20.93
CA LEU A 140 15.89 33.86 -20.20
C LEU A 140 14.72 33.61 -19.22
N ALA A 141 14.31 34.63 -18.45
CA ALA A 141 13.23 34.49 -17.48
C ALA A 141 11.84 34.30 -18.13
N GLN A 142 11.56 34.92 -19.27
CA GLN A 142 10.24 34.90 -19.89
C GLN A 142 10.04 33.74 -20.89
N ILE A 143 11.11 33.27 -21.55
CA ILE A 143 11.00 32.24 -22.59
C ILE A 143 11.63 30.92 -22.15
N VAL A 144 12.89 30.96 -21.72
CA VAL A 144 13.65 29.73 -21.42
C VAL A 144 13.13 29.08 -20.14
N LEU A 145 12.84 29.86 -19.11
CA LEU A 145 12.40 29.34 -17.82
C LEU A 145 11.03 28.62 -17.91
N PRO A 146 9.96 29.19 -18.51
CA PRO A 146 8.70 28.46 -18.69
C PRO A 146 8.84 27.22 -19.57
N ALA A 147 9.62 27.30 -20.66
CA ALA A 147 9.88 26.15 -21.53
C ALA A 147 10.60 25.02 -20.78
N SER A 148 11.54 25.35 -19.89
CA SER A 148 12.22 24.38 -19.04
C SER A 148 11.27 23.71 -18.04
N PHE A 149 10.33 24.46 -17.44
CA PHE A 149 9.33 23.89 -16.56
C PHE A 149 8.36 22.95 -17.29
N VAL A 150 7.93 23.31 -18.51
CA VAL A 150 7.10 22.43 -19.35
C VAL A 150 7.87 21.16 -19.71
N LEU A 151 9.15 21.28 -20.09
CA LEU A 151 9.99 20.11 -20.39
C LEU A 151 10.13 19.20 -19.17
N ILE A 152 10.41 19.76 -17.99
CA ILE A 152 10.49 19.00 -16.73
C ILE A 152 9.16 18.32 -16.43
N ALA A 153 8.03 19.01 -16.59
CA ALA A 153 6.70 18.43 -16.38
C ALA A 153 6.44 17.24 -17.33
N LEU A 154 6.78 17.36 -18.61
CA LEU A 154 6.65 16.26 -19.57
C LEU A 154 7.54 15.07 -19.23
N VAL A 155 8.77 15.31 -18.76
CA VAL A 155 9.64 14.24 -18.25
C VAL A 155 9.01 13.54 -17.05
N PHE A 156 8.40 14.28 -16.12
CA PHE A 156 7.67 13.68 -15.00
C PHE A 156 6.47 12.83 -15.47
N THR A 157 5.75 13.26 -16.51
CA THR A 157 4.65 12.43 -17.07
C THR A 157 5.12 11.12 -17.69
N MET A 158 6.38 11.01 -18.12
CA MET A 158 6.95 9.74 -18.62
C MET A 158 7.34 8.77 -17.50
N ILE A 159 7.51 9.26 -16.26
CA ILE A 159 7.86 8.44 -15.09
C ILE A 159 6.61 7.86 -14.44
N VAL A 160 5.50 8.59 -14.46
CA VAL A 160 4.23 8.13 -13.91
C VAL A 160 3.68 7.02 -14.82
N PRO A 161 3.49 5.79 -14.32
CA PRO A 161 2.94 4.71 -15.13
C PRO A 161 1.52 5.08 -15.58
N PRO A 162 1.12 4.68 -16.80
CA PRO A 162 -0.24 4.93 -17.27
C PRO A 162 -1.23 4.21 -16.35
N PHE A 163 -2.28 4.93 -15.94
CA PHE A 163 -3.37 4.33 -15.20
C PHE A 163 -4.16 3.37 -16.10
N GLY A 164 -4.39 2.14 -15.62
CA GLY A 164 -5.36 1.22 -16.23
C GLY A 164 -4.80 0.04 -17.02
N GLU A 165 -3.49 -0.06 -17.24
CA GLU A 165 -2.87 -1.26 -17.81
C GLU A 165 -2.24 -2.12 -16.71
N TYR A 166 -3.01 -3.07 -16.17
CA TYR A 166 -2.51 -4.06 -15.22
C TYR A 166 -2.26 -5.38 -15.95
N PRO A 167 -0.99 -5.76 -16.24
CA PRO A 167 -0.70 -7.01 -16.91
C PRO A 167 -1.03 -8.20 -16.00
N SER A 168 -1.28 -9.35 -16.62
CA SER A 168 -1.42 -10.61 -15.88
C SER A 168 -0.11 -10.96 -15.16
N LEU A 169 -0.23 -11.47 -13.94
CA LEU A 169 0.91 -11.75 -13.07
C LEU A 169 0.84 -13.19 -12.57
N THR A 170 1.83 -13.99 -12.95
CA THR A 170 1.99 -15.35 -12.43
C THR A 170 2.40 -15.30 -10.96
N LEU A 171 1.55 -15.84 -10.09
CA LEU A 171 1.72 -15.80 -8.64
C LEU A 171 2.62 -16.92 -8.17
N THR A 172 3.82 -16.56 -7.74
CA THR A 172 4.86 -17.49 -7.31
C THR A 172 5.68 -16.90 -6.18
N PRO A 173 6.19 -17.70 -5.23
CA PRO A 173 6.98 -17.17 -4.11
C PRO A 173 8.20 -16.35 -4.56
N TRP A 174 8.90 -16.80 -5.60
CA TRP A 174 10.14 -16.18 -6.10
C TRP A 174 9.94 -14.89 -6.89
N MET A 175 8.70 -14.42 -7.07
CA MET A 175 8.42 -13.11 -7.67
C MET A 175 9.06 -11.94 -6.88
N TYR A 176 9.37 -12.16 -5.60
CA TYR A 176 10.04 -11.18 -4.74
C TYR A 176 11.58 -11.28 -4.74
N GLY A 177 12.16 -12.17 -5.57
CA GLY A 177 13.58 -12.47 -5.58
C GLY A 177 14.00 -13.51 -4.53
N PRO A 178 15.32 -13.69 -4.30
CA PRO A 178 15.84 -14.68 -3.36
C PRO A 178 15.37 -14.42 -1.92
N GLN A 179 14.79 -15.43 -1.28
CA GLN A 179 14.24 -15.32 0.07
C GLN A 179 14.55 -16.54 0.94
N PHE A 180 14.33 -16.38 2.25
CA PHE A 180 14.24 -17.47 3.20
C PHE A 180 12.80 -17.98 3.25
N THR A 181 12.63 -19.28 2.99
CA THR A 181 11.38 -20.02 3.18
C THR A 181 11.61 -21.08 4.24
N PHE A 182 10.56 -21.55 4.91
CA PHE A 182 10.70 -22.64 5.86
C PHE A 182 9.67 -23.75 5.65
N ILE A 183 10.03 -24.95 6.08
CA ILE A 183 9.13 -26.09 6.22
C ILE A 183 9.16 -26.59 7.66
N SER A 184 8.05 -27.10 8.15
CA SER A 184 7.96 -27.74 9.46
C SER A 184 7.10 -28.98 9.36
N ASN A 185 7.59 -30.11 9.86
CA ASN A 185 6.82 -31.33 9.98
C ASN A 185 6.37 -31.50 11.44
N GLU A 186 5.07 -31.33 11.71
CA GLU A 186 4.50 -31.50 13.05
C GLU A 186 4.34 -32.97 13.43
N GLN A 187 4.34 -33.89 12.46
CA GLN A 187 4.20 -35.33 12.66
C GLN A 187 5.28 -36.10 11.87
N PRO A 188 6.57 -36.01 12.29
CA PRO A 188 7.69 -36.60 11.54
C PRO A 188 7.68 -38.14 11.53
N SER A 189 7.03 -38.77 12.51
CA SER A 189 6.86 -40.22 12.57
C SER A 189 5.84 -40.76 11.58
N HIS A 190 4.91 -39.92 11.08
CA HIS A 190 3.80 -40.38 10.26
C HIS A 190 4.24 -40.60 8.79
N PRO A 191 4.02 -41.80 8.20
CA PRO A 191 4.54 -42.14 6.87
C PRO A 191 3.99 -41.25 5.75
N LYS A 192 2.69 -40.87 5.80
CA LYS A 192 2.11 -39.96 4.80
C LYS A 192 2.77 -38.58 4.83
N MET A 193 3.07 -38.05 6.03
CA MET A 193 3.66 -36.72 6.20
C MET A 193 5.14 -36.73 5.80
N LYS A 194 5.86 -37.80 6.14
CA LYS A 194 7.23 -38.03 5.67
C LYS A 194 7.29 -38.08 4.14
N HIS A 195 6.38 -38.82 3.51
CA HIS A 195 6.30 -38.87 2.04
C HIS A 195 6.00 -37.49 1.44
N PHE A 196 5.03 -36.75 2.01
CA PHE A 196 4.69 -35.39 1.57
C PHE A 196 5.90 -34.45 1.59
N ILE A 197 6.64 -34.41 2.69
CA ILE A 197 7.84 -33.57 2.82
C ILE A 197 8.93 -34.01 1.84
N GLN A 198 9.16 -35.32 1.67
CA GLN A 198 10.11 -35.81 0.67
C GLN A 198 9.75 -35.36 -0.75
N THR A 199 8.47 -35.43 -1.12
CA THR A 199 7.99 -34.98 -2.42
C THR A 199 8.14 -33.47 -2.62
N LEU A 200 7.99 -32.67 -1.57
CA LEU A 200 8.23 -31.22 -1.61
C LEU A 200 9.72 -30.89 -1.80
N LEU A 201 10.60 -31.71 -1.21
CA LEU A 201 12.04 -31.48 -1.20
C LEU A 201 12.77 -32.04 -2.43
N ASN A 202 12.20 -33.03 -3.10
CA ASN A 202 12.74 -33.62 -4.32
C ASN A 202 12.41 -32.74 -5.55
N GLU A 203 13.10 -32.98 -6.67
CA GLU A 203 12.82 -32.32 -7.95
C GLU A 203 11.33 -32.46 -8.34
N PRO A 204 10.63 -31.38 -8.76
CA PRO A 204 11.13 -30.05 -9.17
C PRO A 204 11.22 -29.01 -8.02
N GLY A 205 11.09 -29.43 -6.77
CA GLY A 205 11.13 -28.58 -5.58
C GLY A 205 9.82 -27.85 -5.30
N MET A 206 9.92 -26.73 -4.59
CA MET A 206 8.75 -25.92 -4.21
C MET A 206 8.16 -25.19 -5.43
N GLY A 207 6.89 -25.47 -5.75
CA GLY A 207 6.15 -24.80 -6.83
C GLY A 207 6.49 -25.32 -8.23
N THR A 208 6.36 -24.49 -9.26
CA THR A 208 6.37 -24.89 -10.68
C THR A 208 7.59 -24.46 -11.50
N ARG A 209 8.54 -23.71 -10.92
CA ARG A 209 9.65 -23.07 -11.66
C ARG A 209 10.59 -24.02 -12.37
N CYS A 210 10.93 -25.14 -11.73
CA CYS A 210 11.93 -26.09 -12.23
C CYS A 210 11.28 -27.36 -12.80
N MET A 211 10.08 -27.22 -13.35
CA MET A 211 9.40 -28.31 -14.06
C MET A 211 10.03 -28.58 -15.43
N ALA A 212 9.94 -29.82 -15.90
CA ALA A 212 10.63 -30.29 -17.11
C ALA A 212 10.22 -29.55 -18.41
N ASN A 213 8.99 -29.02 -18.47
CA ASN A 213 8.37 -28.48 -19.68
C ASN A 213 8.20 -26.95 -19.69
N GLN A 214 8.77 -26.21 -18.73
CA GLN A 214 8.64 -24.75 -18.72
C GLN A 214 9.70 -24.08 -19.61
N PRO A 215 9.31 -23.18 -20.53
CA PRO A 215 10.27 -22.39 -21.28
C PRO A 215 11.03 -21.50 -20.29
N VAL A 216 12.35 -21.61 -20.31
CA VAL A 216 13.26 -20.79 -19.50
C VAL A 216 13.18 -19.36 -20.03
N GLU A 217 12.19 -18.58 -19.59
CA GLU A 217 12.21 -17.14 -19.80
C GLU A 217 13.48 -16.59 -19.10
N ASN A 218 14.32 -15.94 -19.92
CA ASN A 218 15.78 -15.76 -19.79
C ASN A 218 16.32 -15.04 -18.54
N LEU A 219 15.56 -14.86 -17.45
CA LEU A 219 16.04 -14.15 -16.27
C LEU A 219 16.49 -15.07 -15.12
N PHE A 220 16.07 -16.34 -15.09
CA PHE A 220 16.24 -17.19 -13.91
C PHE A 220 16.42 -18.68 -14.25
N SER A 221 17.68 -19.12 -14.42
CA SER A 221 18.01 -20.54 -14.57
C SER A 221 17.82 -21.31 -13.25
N CYS A 222 17.20 -22.50 -13.30
CA CYS A 222 17.20 -23.43 -12.17
C CYS A 222 18.63 -23.96 -11.93
N LEU A 223 19.00 -24.13 -10.66
CA LEU A 223 20.25 -24.79 -10.31
C LEU A 223 20.10 -26.30 -10.52
N ASN A 224 21.16 -26.96 -11.00
CA ASN A 224 21.14 -28.39 -11.32
C ASN A 224 21.01 -29.30 -10.09
N ALA A 225 21.30 -28.80 -8.88
CA ALA A 225 21.21 -29.56 -7.64
C ALA A 225 20.89 -28.65 -6.45
N SER A 226 20.09 -29.16 -5.51
CA SER A 226 19.95 -28.58 -4.17
C SER A 226 21.24 -28.81 -3.37
N SER A 227 21.59 -27.87 -2.49
CA SER A 227 22.67 -28.13 -1.52
C SER A 227 22.24 -29.18 -0.49
N ASP A 228 23.21 -29.82 0.14
CA ASP A 228 22.94 -30.60 1.35
C ASP A 228 22.47 -29.70 2.50
N TRP A 229 21.89 -30.32 3.52
CA TRP A 229 21.49 -29.63 4.74
C TRP A 229 22.72 -29.21 5.53
N GLU A 230 22.85 -27.91 5.76
CA GLU A 230 23.95 -27.32 6.51
C GLU A 230 23.42 -26.67 7.81
N ILE A 231 24.17 -26.82 8.89
CA ILE A 231 23.93 -26.09 10.14
C ILE A 231 24.68 -24.76 10.03
N PRO A 232 24.00 -23.59 10.11
CA PRO A 232 24.68 -22.31 10.04
C PRO A 232 25.66 -22.14 11.20
N GLU A 233 26.85 -21.60 10.92
CA GLU A 233 27.82 -21.29 11.98
C GLU A 233 27.27 -20.23 12.94
N VAL A 234 27.48 -20.48 14.23
CA VAL A 234 27.04 -19.62 15.33
C VAL A 234 28.26 -19.20 16.13
N SER A 235 28.27 -17.97 16.64
CA SER A 235 29.38 -17.48 17.45
C SER A 235 29.49 -18.25 18.78
N SER A 236 30.70 -18.33 19.33
CA SER A 236 30.99 -19.03 20.58
C SER A 236 30.14 -18.50 21.74
N GLU A 237 29.89 -17.19 21.80
CA GLU A 237 29.14 -16.57 22.88
C GLU A 237 27.67 -17.00 22.91
N ILE A 238 27.05 -17.16 21.74
CA ILE A 238 25.66 -17.62 21.64
C ILE A 238 25.57 -19.10 22.03
N THR A 239 26.56 -19.88 21.62
CA THR A 239 26.66 -21.30 21.95
C THR A 239 26.74 -21.48 23.47
N ASP A 240 27.61 -20.72 24.14
CA ASP A 240 27.75 -20.73 25.59
C ASP A 240 26.45 -20.32 26.30
N ILE A 241 25.77 -19.26 25.84
CA ILE A 241 24.48 -18.83 26.40
C ILE A 241 23.44 -19.96 26.32
N LEU A 242 23.33 -20.60 25.16
CA LEU A 242 22.32 -21.64 24.92
C LEU A 242 22.61 -22.95 25.68
N TYR A 243 23.86 -23.26 25.98
CA TYR A 243 24.23 -24.43 26.79
C TYR A 243 24.32 -24.15 28.29
N SER A 244 24.44 -22.89 28.72
CA SER A 244 24.62 -22.52 30.13
C SER A 244 23.37 -22.67 31.00
N GLN A 245 22.18 -22.66 30.38
CA GLN A 245 20.89 -22.64 31.08
C GLN A 245 20.00 -23.79 30.60
N GLU A 246 19.21 -24.36 31.52
CA GLU A 246 18.17 -25.32 31.15
C GLU A 246 16.99 -24.58 30.51
N TRP A 247 16.68 -24.93 29.26
CA TRP A 247 15.58 -24.36 28.49
C TRP A 247 14.40 -25.33 28.46
N ASP A 248 13.19 -24.78 28.57
CA ASP A 248 11.95 -25.55 28.56
C ASP A 248 11.28 -25.51 27.19
N SER A 249 10.34 -26.42 26.92
CA SER A 249 9.53 -26.40 25.69
C SER A 249 8.71 -25.10 25.53
N ARG A 250 8.34 -24.45 26.63
CA ARG A 250 7.63 -23.16 26.63
C ARG A 250 8.56 -21.97 26.44
N ASN A 251 9.80 -22.08 26.94
CA ASN A 251 10.81 -21.03 26.88
C ASN A 251 12.11 -21.61 26.31
N PRO A 252 12.16 -21.88 24.99
CA PRO A 252 13.29 -22.57 24.37
C PRO A 252 14.52 -21.68 24.18
N SER A 253 14.40 -20.38 24.44
CA SER A 253 15.44 -19.38 24.23
C SER A 253 15.16 -18.11 25.03
N PRO A 254 16.16 -17.22 25.21
CA PRO A 254 16.00 -15.94 25.88
C PRO A 254 14.77 -15.14 25.41
N SER A 255 14.07 -14.54 26.37
CA SER A 255 12.89 -13.71 26.11
C SER A 255 13.28 -12.33 25.55
N CYS A 256 12.41 -11.76 24.72
CA CYS A 256 12.58 -10.41 24.21
C CYS A 256 11.79 -9.39 25.03
N GLU A 257 12.27 -8.15 25.03
CA GLU A 257 11.55 -7.02 25.60
C GLU A 257 10.54 -6.46 24.58
N CYS A 258 9.28 -6.41 25.00
CA CYS A 258 8.17 -5.89 24.20
C CYS A 258 7.87 -4.41 24.54
N SER A 259 7.00 -3.78 23.76
CA SER A 259 6.54 -2.42 24.03
C SER A 259 5.87 -2.31 25.40
N THR A 260 6.21 -1.28 26.15
CA THR A 260 5.56 -0.96 27.43
C THR A 260 4.75 0.33 27.30
N ASN A 261 3.89 0.62 28.27
CA ASN A 261 3.13 1.88 28.31
C ASN A 261 4.02 3.13 28.32
N THR A 262 5.28 3.00 28.73
CA THR A 262 6.26 4.11 28.76
C THR A 262 7.14 4.17 27.53
N LYS A 263 7.34 3.06 26.81
CA LYS A 263 8.20 2.96 25.63
C LYS A 263 7.52 2.13 24.56
N LEU A 264 6.91 2.83 23.60
CA LEU A 264 6.30 2.21 22.43
C LEU A 264 7.39 1.85 21.42
N THR A 265 7.53 0.55 21.13
CA THR A 265 8.44 0.02 20.12
C THR A 265 7.65 -0.83 19.12
N MET A 266 7.93 -0.67 17.82
CA MET A 266 7.28 -1.47 16.77
C MET A 266 7.84 -2.89 16.68
N LEU A 267 9.11 -3.09 17.03
CA LEU A 267 9.79 -4.39 17.01
C LEU A 267 10.27 -4.74 18.43
N PRO A 268 10.23 -6.04 18.80
CA PRO A 268 10.77 -6.48 20.08
C PRO A 268 12.30 -6.31 20.11
N VAL A 269 12.83 -5.98 21.28
CA VAL A 269 14.28 -5.92 21.52
C VAL A 269 14.70 -7.27 22.09
N CYS A 270 15.40 -8.05 21.27
CA CYS A 270 15.80 -9.41 21.61
C CYS A 270 17.29 -9.48 21.96
N PRO A 271 17.68 -10.17 23.06
CA PRO A 271 19.08 -10.43 23.37
C PRO A 271 19.71 -11.43 22.39
N ALA A 272 21.05 -11.58 22.45
CA ALA A 272 21.75 -12.60 21.67
C ALA A 272 21.28 -14.01 22.07
N GLY A 273 21.12 -14.91 21.09
CA GLY A 273 20.59 -16.26 21.31
C GLY A 273 19.06 -16.35 21.37
N ALA A 274 18.32 -15.23 21.37
CA ALA A 274 16.86 -15.25 21.26
C ALA A 274 16.42 -15.89 19.93
N GLY A 275 15.52 -16.87 19.99
CA GLY A 275 15.14 -17.74 18.88
C GLY A 275 15.90 -19.06 18.83
N GLY A 276 16.88 -19.26 19.72
CA GLY A 276 17.66 -20.50 19.83
C GLY A 276 18.66 -20.69 18.69
N LEU A 277 19.18 -21.91 18.57
CA LEU A 277 20.07 -22.27 17.47
C LEU A 277 19.33 -22.13 16.13
N PRO A 278 20.01 -21.63 15.07
CA PRO A 278 19.41 -21.57 13.76
C PRO A 278 19.01 -22.97 13.27
N PRO A 279 17.87 -23.10 12.57
CA PRO A 279 17.50 -24.34 11.92
C PRO A 279 18.54 -24.73 10.86
N ILE A 280 18.57 -26.01 10.52
CA ILE A 280 19.32 -26.46 9.35
C ILE A 280 18.73 -25.79 8.10
N GLN A 281 19.61 -25.45 7.17
CA GLN A 281 19.22 -24.76 5.96
C GLN A 281 19.82 -25.44 4.73
N ARG A 282 19.13 -25.32 3.60
CA ARG A 282 19.65 -25.75 2.30
C ARG A 282 19.23 -24.75 1.22
N LYS A 283 19.96 -24.73 0.12
CA LYS A 283 19.63 -23.92 -1.05
C LYS A 283 18.79 -24.73 -2.04
N GLU A 284 17.62 -24.21 -2.37
CA GLU A 284 16.72 -24.80 -3.35
C GLU A 284 17.18 -24.53 -4.79
N PRO A 285 16.80 -25.39 -5.75
CA PRO A 285 17.01 -25.15 -7.19
C PRO A 285 16.45 -23.81 -7.69
N THR A 286 15.40 -23.30 -7.03
CA THR A 286 14.79 -21.99 -7.32
C THR A 286 15.64 -20.79 -6.88
N GLY A 287 16.72 -21.03 -6.12
CA GLY A 287 17.60 -19.99 -5.56
C GLY A 287 17.19 -19.51 -4.17
N ASP A 288 16.07 -20.00 -3.63
CA ASP A 288 15.61 -19.72 -2.27
C ASP A 288 16.41 -20.53 -1.23
N ILE A 289 16.49 -20.03 0.01
CA ILE A 289 17.06 -20.77 1.13
C ILE A 289 15.91 -21.38 1.94
N LEU A 290 15.87 -22.70 2.02
CA LEU A 290 14.88 -23.45 2.77
C LEU A 290 15.41 -23.79 4.17
N LEU A 291 14.62 -23.45 5.18
CA LEU A 291 14.90 -23.72 6.60
C LEU A 291 14.02 -24.89 7.09
N ASP A 292 14.62 -25.90 7.73
CA ASP A 292 13.84 -26.94 8.41
C ASP A 292 13.56 -26.54 9.87
N MET A 293 12.31 -26.19 10.12
CA MET A 293 11.77 -25.75 11.41
C MET A 293 11.10 -26.87 12.19
N THR A 294 11.27 -28.13 11.77
CA THR A 294 10.73 -29.30 12.48
C THR A 294 11.17 -29.30 13.94
N ASN A 295 10.23 -29.58 14.86
CA ASN A 295 10.41 -29.52 16.32
C ASN A 295 10.74 -28.13 16.91
N LYS A 296 10.59 -27.04 16.16
CA LYS A 296 10.70 -25.67 16.70
C LYS A 296 9.33 -25.04 16.89
N ASN A 297 9.20 -24.20 17.90
CA ASN A 297 8.05 -23.31 18.01
C ASN A 297 8.15 -22.23 16.93
N ILE A 298 7.39 -22.42 15.84
CA ILE A 298 7.40 -21.55 14.66
C ILE A 298 7.10 -20.10 15.07
N SER A 299 6.00 -19.85 15.79
CA SER A 299 5.59 -18.50 16.17
C SER A 299 6.66 -17.77 16.99
N ASP A 300 7.25 -18.43 17.98
CA ASP A 300 8.33 -17.85 18.80
C ASP A 300 9.57 -17.54 17.95
N TYR A 301 10.01 -18.49 17.13
CA TYR A 301 11.17 -18.31 16.26
C TYR A 301 10.96 -17.17 15.26
N LEU A 302 9.81 -17.15 14.57
CA LEU A 302 9.50 -16.13 13.56
C LEU A 302 9.54 -14.73 14.18
N MET A 303 8.95 -14.54 15.37
CA MET A 303 8.90 -13.26 16.07
C MET A 303 10.28 -12.81 16.58
N LYS A 304 11.04 -13.70 17.21
CA LYS A 304 12.36 -13.37 17.79
C LYS A 304 13.42 -13.09 16.72
N THR A 305 13.36 -13.79 15.59
CA THR A 305 14.34 -13.64 14.50
C THR A 305 14.02 -12.53 13.51
N TYR A 306 12.76 -12.09 13.43
CA TYR A 306 12.33 -11.07 12.47
C TYR A 306 13.13 -9.75 12.57
N PRO A 307 13.38 -9.17 13.76
CA PRO A 307 14.19 -7.96 13.85
C PRO A 307 15.62 -8.13 13.32
N LYS A 308 16.24 -9.30 13.53
CA LYS A 308 17.59 -9.60 13.03
C LYS A 308 17.62 -9.65 11.50
N LEU A 309 16.67 -10.38 10.91
CA LEU A 309 16.53 -10.52 9.44
C LEU A 309 16.27 -9.17 8.76
N ILE A 310 15.41 -8.35 9.36
CA ILE A 310 15.12 -7.00 8.85
C ILE A 310 16.34 -6.10 8.97
N LYS A 311 17.08 -6.16 10.09
CA LYS A 311 18.29 -5.35 10.27
C LYS A 311 19.37 -5.67 9.24
N THR A 312 19.56 -6.93 8.87
CA THR A 312 20.49 -7.32 7.80
C THR A 312 20.05 -6.85 6.41
N SER A 313 18.75 -6.58 6.22
CA SER A 313 18.17 -6.14 4.95
C SER A 313 17.91 -4.62 4.89
N LEU A 314 18.30 -3.87 5.93
CA LEU A 314 18.24 -2.40 5.94
C LEU A 314 19.24 -1.84 4.92
N LYS A 315 18.74 -1.38 3.77
CA LYS A 315 19.56 -0.62 2.80
C LYS A 315 19.69 0.85 3.23
N SER A 316 18.66 1.39 3.87
CA SER A 316 18.68 2.74 4.48
C SER A 316 17.62 2.83 5.60
N LYS A 317 17.54 3.97 6.30
CA LYS A 317 16.54 4.22 7.35
C LYS A 317 15.08 4.03 6.90
N TYR A 318 14.80 4.19 5.60
CA TYR A 318 13.44 4.15 5.03
C TYR A 318 13.20 2.97 4.07
N TRP A 319 14.27 2.28 3.64
CA TRP A 319 14.19 1.20 2.65
C TRP A 319 14.67 -0.11 3.25
N VAL A 320 13.71 -1.00 3.46
CA VAL A 320 13.89 -2.36 3.96
C VAL A 320 13.23 -3.30 2.96
N ASN A 321 13.96 -4.31 2.50
CA ASN A 321 13.35 -5.40 1.77
C ASN A 321 13.06 -6.54 2.75
N GLU A 322 11.85 -7.09 2.72
CA GLU A 322 11.55 -8.33 3.41
C GLU A 322 12.36 -9.48 2.79
N GLN A 323 12.91 -10.34 3.65
CA GLN A 323 13.68 -11.51 3.21
C GLN A 323 12.92 -12.82 3.40
N ARG A 324 11.70 -12.78 3.96
CA ARG A 324 10.87 -13.96 4.21
C ARG A 324 9.42 -13.59 3.97
N TYR A 325 8.85 -14.16 2.90
CA TYR A 325 7.46 -13.93 2.54
C TYR A 325 6.53 -15.07 2.96
N GLY A 326 7.05 -16.24 3.35
CA GLY A 326 6.22 -17.33 3.85
C GLY A 326 6.96 -18.65 4.14
N GLY A 327 6.16 -19.68 4.42
CA GLY A 327 6.60 -21.04 4.75
C GLY A 327 5.41 -21.99 4.93
N LEU A 328 5.72 -23.26 5.15
CA LEU A 328 4.73 -24.34 5.26
C LEU A 328 4.90 -25.11 6.57
N SER A 329 3.80 -25.47 7.21
CA SER A 329 3.78 -26.48 8.27
C SER A 329 2.84 -27.60 7.89
N VAL A 330 3.26 -28.85 8.09
CA VAL A 330 2.57 -30.05 7.59
C VAL A 330 2.30 -30.98 8.75
N GLY A 331 1.12 -31.60 8.77
CA GLY A 331 0.77 -32.64 9.75
C GLY A 331 0.11 -32.09 11.01
N GLY A 332 -0.50 -30.90 10.94
CA GLY A 332 -1.34 -30.43 12.04
C GLY A 332 -2.60 -31.29 12.13
N GLN A 333 -2.85 -31.83 13.32
CA GLN A 333 -4.05 -32.60 13.62
C GLN A 333 -5.05 -31.68 14.32
N LEU A 334 -6.24 -31.54 13.75
CA LEU A 334 -7.36 -30.88 14.42
C LEU A 334 -8.02 -31.88 15.36
N PRO A 335 -8.66 -31.43 16.46
CA PRO A 335 -9.45 -32.33 17.31
C PRO A 335 -10.54 -32.99 16.46
N ILE A 336 -10.44 -34.30 16.28
CA ILE A 336 -11.39 -35.12 15.53
C ILE A 336 -12.58 -35.40 16.45
N LEU A 337 -13.80 -35.23 15.95
CA LEU A 337 -15.00 -35.67 16.65
C LEU A 337 -15.14 -37.17 16.37
N ASP A 338 -14.92 -38.01 17.37
CA ASP A 338 -15.07 -39.46 17.20
C ASP A 338 -16.57 -39.82 17.19
N VAL A 339 -17.22 -39.61 16.05
CA VAL A 339 -18.66 -39.82 15.88
C VAL A 339 -18.91 -40.66 14.64
N ASP A 340 -19.40 -41.88 14.84
CA ASP A 340 -19.80 -42.77 13.75
C ASP A 340 -21.13 -42.30 13.16
N PRO A 341 -21.21 -42.02 11.85
CA PRO A 341 -22.47 -41.75 11.18
C PRO A 341 -23.53 -42.82 11.41
N GLU A 342 -23.16 -44.11 11.44
CA GLU A 342 -24.10 -45.20 11.62
C GLU A 342 -24.79 -45.13 12.99
N GLU A 343 -24.04 -44.80 14.04
CA GLU A 343 -24.59 -44.61 15.38
C GLU A 343 -25.58 -43.45 15.44
N ILE A 344 -25.31 -42.33 14.76
CA ILE A 344 -26.25 -41.20 14.72
C ILE A 344 -27.53 -41.59 13.99
N GLN A 345 -27.41 -42.30 12.85
CA GLN A 345 -28.57 -42.76 12.10
C GLN A 345 -29.43 -43.70 12.94
N ASP A 346 -28.80 -44.61 13.69
CA ASP A 346 -29.47 -45.54 14.59
C ASP A 346 -30.18 -44.80 15.73
N VAL A 347 -29.53 -43.86 16.40
CA VAL A 347 -30.14 -43.05 17.48
C VAL A 347 -31.35 -42.28 16.97
N LEU A 348 -31.25 -41.64 15.81
CA LEU A 348 -32.35 -40.88 15.23
C LEU A 348 -33.49 -41.79 14.75
N SER A 349 -33.18 -43.00 14.27
CA SER A 349 -34.19 -43.99 13.92
C SER A 349 -34.95 -44.50 15.16
N GLN A 350 -34.25 -44.77 16.26
CA GLN A 350 -34.83 -45.18 17.54
C GLN A 350 -35.69 -44.06 18.14
N LEU A 351 -35.21 -42.82 18.10
CA LEU A 351 -35.98 -41.66 18.56
C LEU A 351 -37.24 -41.45 17.71
N GLY A 352 -37.15 -41.63 16.39
CA GLY A 352 -38.29 -41.60 15.49
C GLY A 352 -39.34 -42.66 15.82
N GLN A 353 -38.91 -43.88 16.17
CA GLN A 353 -39.81 -44.95 16.63
C GLN A 353 -40.47 -44.61 17.96
N MET A 354 -39.72 -44.08 18.94
CA MET A 354 -40.26 -43.69 20.25
C MET A 354 -41.29 -42.56 20.16
N LEU A 355 -41.09 -41.62 19.23
CA LEU A 355 -41.98 -40.46 19.03
C LEU A 355 -43.08 -40.72 17.99
N ASN A 356 -43.16 -41.93 17.41
CA ASN A 356 -44.08 -42.30 16.32
C ASN A 356 -44.00 -41.35 15.11
N ILE A 357 -42.78 -40.93 14.76
CA ILE A 357 -42.50 -40.06 13.62
C ILE A 357 -41.97 -40.94 12.48
N THR A 358 -42.82 -41.20 11.48
CA THR A 358 -42.37 -41.77 10.20
C THR A 358 -41.72 -40.66 9.39
N GLY A 359 -40.39 -40.58 9.45
CA GLY A 359 -39.61 -39.63 8.66
C GLY A 359 -39.99 -39.68 7.18
N GLY A 360 -40.32 -38.52 6.62
CA GLY A 360 -40.60 -38.34 5.19
C GLY A 360 -39.37 -38.55 4.29
N PRO A 361 -39.52 -38.38 2.97
CA PRO A 361 -38.42 -38.55 2.02
C PRO A 361 -37.25 -37.60 2.30
N TYR A 362 -37.53 -36.36 2.72
CA TYR A 362 -36.49 -35.37 3.06
C TYR A 362 -35.68 -35.76 4.29
N SER A 363 -36.31 -36.24 5.37
CA SER A 363 -35.57 -36.65 6.57
C SER A 363 -34.68 -37.86 6.29
N LYS A 364 -35.09 -38.76 5.39
CA LYS A 364 -34.24 -39.88 4.95
C LYS A 364 -33.06 -39.40 4.10
N SER A 365 -33.26 -38.42 3.22
CA SER A 365 -32.16 -37.82 2.44
C SER A 365 -31.14 -37.15 3.37
N VAL A 366 -31.61 -36.34 4.32
CA VAL A 366 -30.74 -35.69 5.31
C VAL A 366 -29.97 -36.72 6.12
N MET A 367 -30.61 -37.83 6.51
CA MET A 367 -29.96 -38.90 7.27
C MET A 367 -28.81 -39.55 6.47
N ASN A 368 -29.03 -39.81 5.18
CA ASN A 368 -28.03 -40.37 4.29
C ASN A 368 -26.88 -39.40 4.02
N GLU A 369 -27.19 -38.10 3.89
CA GLU A 369 -26.18 -37.05 3.64
C GLU A 369 -25.37 -36.69 4.89
N LEU A 370 -25.92 -36.87 6.09
CA LEU A 370 -25.30 -36.50 7.36
C LEU A 370 -23.94 -37.18 7.57
N GLY A 371 -23.81 -38.46 7.21
CA GLY A 371 -22.54 -39.17 7.32
C GLY A 371 -21.46 -38.61 6.40
N THR A 372 -21.86 -38.29 5.16
CA THR A 372 -20.96 -37.65 4.18
C THR A 372 -20.56 -36.25 4.65
N PHE A 373 -21.50 -35.50 5.23
CA PHE A 373 -21.26 -34.18 5.80
C PHE A 373 -20.25 -34.25 6.96
N LEU A 374 -20.43 -35.16 7.92
CA LEU A 374 -19.52 -35.34 9.06
C LEU A 374 -18.12 -35.75 8.59
N HIS A 375 -18.03 -36.69 7.65
CA HIS A 375 -16.76 -37.13 7.09
C HIS A 375 -15.96 -35.98 6.46
N TYR A 376 -16.61 -35.04 5.75
CA TYR A 376 -15.94 -33.90 5.14
C TYR A 376 -15.76 -32.68 6.04
N MET A 377 -16.40 -32.65 7.22
CA MET A 377 -16.06 -31.67 8.26
C MET A 377 -14.70 -32.00 8.91
N GLU A 378 -14.25 -33.25 8.81
CA GLU A 378 -13.04 -33.73 9.45
C GLU A 378 -11.87 -33.78 8.46
N SER A 379 -10.75 -33.16 8.84
CA SER A 379 -9.48 -33.32 8.13
C SER A 379 -8.51 -34.09 9.01
N GLU A 380 -8.10 -35.29 8.58
CA GLU A 380 -7.14 -36.14 9.31
C GLU A 380 -5.80 -35.40 9.54
N TYR A 381 -5.31 -34.72 8.50
CA TYR A 381 -4.08 -33.92 8.55
C TYR A 381 -4.24 -32.66 7.70
N ASN A 382 -3.76 -31.52 8.21
CA ASN A 382 -3.76 -30.27 7.48
C ASN A 382 -2.35 -29.79 7.08
N VAL A 383 -2.32 -28.95 6.05
CA VAL A 383 -1.14 -28.17 5.63
C VAL A 383 -1.45 -26.70 5.94
N LYS A 384 -0.63 -26.09 6.79
CA LYS A 384 -0.73 -24.69 7.20
C LYS A 384 0.24 -23.85 6.39
N VAL A 385 -0.29 -22.85 5.69
CA VAL A 385 0.49 -21.85 4.98
C VAL A 385 0.75 -20.66 5.89
N TRP A 386 2.02 -20.37 6.15
CA TRP A 386 2.45 -19.17 6.83
C TRP A 386 2.86 -18.15 5.77
N TYR A 387 2.29 -16.94 5.82
CA TYR A 387 2.63 -15.89 4.86
C TYR A 387 2.84 -14.56 5.58
N ASN A 388 3.70 -13.73 5.00
CA ASN A 388 3.94 -12.37 5.44
C ASN A 388 3.08 -11.42 4.60
N ASN A 389 2.17 -10.69 5.24
CA ASN A 389 1.25 -9.75 4.58
C ASN A 389 1.95 -8.50 4.02
N LYS A 390 3.25 -8.31 4.29
CA LYS A 390 4.08 -7.32 3.58
C LYS A 390 4.23 -7.64 2.09
N GLY A 391 4.16 -8.94 1.72
CA GLY A 391 4.09 -9.35 0.33
C GLY A 391 2.64 -9.35 -0.16
N TRP A 392 2.31 -8.45 -1.07
CA TRP A 392 0.97 -8.25 -1.64
C TRP A 392 0.30 -9.56 -2.10
N HIS A 393 1.07 -10.44 -2.76
CA HIS A 393 0.61 -11.71 -3.31
C HIS A 393 1.14 -12.94 -2.55
N ALA A 394 1.75 -12.76 -1.37
CA ALA A 394 2.41 -13.85 -0.64
C ALA A 394 1.43 -14.98 -0.29
N MET A 395 0.24 -14.63 0.22
CA MET A 395 -0.79 -15.60 0.61
C MET A 395 -1.10 -16.60 -0.50
N VAL A 396 -1.50 -16.08 -1.68
CA VAL A 396 -1.91 -16.92 -2.81
C VAL A 396 -0.72 -17.69 -3.40
N SER A 397 0.47 -17.07 -3.41
CA SER A 397 1.68 -17.70 -3.91
C SER A 397 2.06 -18.93 -3.09
N PHE A 398 2.10 -18.83 -1.75
CA PHE A 398 2.41 -19.97 -0.89
C PHE A 398 1.25 -20.99 -0.80
N MET A 399 0.00 -20.55 -0.98
CA MET A 399 -1.13 -21.46 -1.14
C MET A 399 -0.97 -22.32 -2.40
N ASN A 400 -0.53 -21.72 -3.51
CA ASN A 400 -0.24 -22.47 -4.73
C ASN A 400 0.91 -23.48 -4.52
N VAL A 401 1.94 -23.13 -3.74
CA VAL A 401 3.00 -24.09 -3.38
C VAL A 401 2.42 -25.28 -2.60
N ALA A 402 1.56 -25.02 -1.61
CA ALA A 402 0.92 -26.10 -0.83
C ALA A 402 0.09 -27.02 -1.73
N ASN A 403 -0.71 -26.46 -2.63
CA ASN A 403 -1.54 -27.24 -3.57
C ASN A 403 -0.70 -28.05 -4.56
N ASN A 404 0.42 -27.51 -5.05
CA ASN A 404 1.37 -28.27 -5.87
C ASN A 404 2.00 -29.43 -5.10
N ALA A 405 2.33 -29.22 -3.83
CA ALA A 405 2.87 -30.26 -2.97
C ALA A 405 1.86 -31.38 -2.73
N ILE A 406 0.59 -31.02 -2.48
CA ILE A 406 -0.52 -31.98 -2.38
C ILE A 406 -0.67 -32.76 -3.69
N LEU A 407 -0.78 -32.07 -4.83
CA LEU A 407 -0.90 -32.72 -6.14
C LEU A 407 0.18 -33.79 -6.33
N ARG A 408 1.45 -33.45 -6.08
CA ARG A 408 2.58 -34.35 -6.28
C ARG A 408 2.63 -35.50 -5.28
N ALA A 409 2.23 -35.26 -4.02
CA ALA A 409 2.21 -36.30 -2.99
C ALA A 409 1.15 -37.39 -3.25
N TYR A 410 0.11 -37.07 -4.03
CA TYR A 410 -0.96 -38.02 -4.39
C TYR A 410 -0.79 -38.61 -5.81
N LEU A 411 0.31 -38.33 -6.50
CA LEU A 411 0.56 -38.92 -7.82
C LEU A 411 0.78 -40.44 -7.72
N PRO A 412 0.37 -41.22 -8.74
CA PRO A 412 0.74 -42.61 -8.86
C PRO A 412 2.27 -42.78 -8.93
N ARG A 413 2.80 -43.90 -8.40
CA ARG A 413 4.26 -44.15 -8.33
C ARG A 413 5.00 -44.15 -9.68
N TYR A 414 4.29 -44.33 -10.80
CA TYR A 414 4.86 -44.33 -12.13
C TYR A 414 4.91 -42.94 -12.78
N ALA A 415 4.21 -41.95 -12.21
CA ALA A 415 4.17 -40.59 -12.74
C ALA A 415 5.38 -39.79 -12.26
N ASN A 416 5.97 -39.00 -13.15
CA ASN A 416 7.10 -38.14 -12.82
C ASN A 416 6.60 -36.80 -12.22
N PRO A 417 6.93 -36.47 -10.95
CA PRO A 417 6.46 -35.22 -10.32
C PRO A 417 6.87 -33.94 -11.06
N SER A 418 7.97 -33.96 -11.83
CA SER A 418 8.46 -32.81 -12.59
C SER A 418 7.58 -32.42 -13.79
N GLU A 419 6.66 -33.29 -14.21
CA GLU A 419 5.72 -33.03 -15.31
C GLU A 419 4.38 -32.43 -14.84
N PHE A 420 4.07 -32.56 -13.54
CA PHE A 420 2.79 -32.13 -12.98
C PHE A 420 2.96 -30.91 -12.07
N GLY A 421 2.15 -29.88 -12.33
CA GLY A 421 2.11 -28.68 -11.53
C GLY A 421 0.97 -27.74 -11.92
N ILE A 422 0.59 -26.90 -10.96
CA ILE A 422 -0.49 -25.92 -11.06
C ILE A 422 0.14 -24.53 -11.02
N THR A 423 -0.04 -23.76 -12.08
CA THR A 423 0.34 -22.35 -12.14
C THR A 423 -0.87 -21.48 -11.88
N VAL A 424 -0.74 -20.52 -10.96
CA VAL A 424 -1.79 -19.53 -10.68
C VAL A 424 -1.39 -18.21 -11.31
N ILE A 425 -2.28 -17.63 -12.09
CA ILE A 425 -2.09 -16.34 -12.75
C ILE A 425 -3.19 -15.41 -12.26
N ASN A 426 -2.80 -14.30 -11.65
CA ASN A 426 -3.72 -13.21 -11.38
C ASN A 426 -3.92 -12.41 -12.66
N HIS A 427 -5.12 -12.43 -13.21
CA HIS A 427 -5.49 -11.65 -14.38
C HIS A 427 -6.56 -10.63 -13.98
N PRO A 428 -6.19 -9.34 -13.84
CA PRO A 428 -7.14 -8.28 -13.56
C PRO A 428 -8.23 -8.22 -14.65
N LEU A 429 -9.46 -7.93 -14.24
CA LEU A 429 -10.55 -7.68 -15.18
C LEU A 429 -10.43 -6.26 -15.74
N ASN A 430 -10.96 -6.06 -16.95
CA ASN A 430 -11.04 -4.74 -17.54
C ASN A 430 -11.88 -3.80 -16.65
N LEU A 431 -11.38 -2.58 -16.48
CA LEU A 431 -12.05 -1.55 -15.69
C LEU A 431 -13.38 -1.15 -16.33
N THR A 432 -14.40 -0.91 -15.49
CA THR A 432 -15.67 -0.33 -15.95
C THR A 432 -15.51 1.16 -16.27
N LYS A 433 -16.49 1.75 -16.97
CA LYS A 433 -16.47 3.19 -17.29
C LYS A 433 -16.40 4.06 -16.04
N GLU A 434 -17.11 3.66 -14.98
CA GLU A 434 -17.12 4.38 -13.69
C GLU A 434 -15.75 4.32 -13.01
N GLN A 435 -15.12 3.15 -13.00
CA GLN A 435 -13.77 2.97 -12.45
C GLN A 435 -12.70 3.73 -13.25
N LEU A 436 -12.87 3.84 -14.57
CA LEU A 436 -12.01 4.68 -15.41
C LEU A 436 -12.17 6.16 -15.05
N SER A 437 -13.39 6.63 -14.84
CA SER A 437 -13.66 8.04 -14.48
C SER A 437 -13.24 8.44 -13.06
N GLU A 438 -13.07 7.50 -12.14
CA GLU A 438 -12.51 7.77 -10.81
C GLU A 438 -10.98 7.86 -10.81
N VAL A 439 -10.33 7.30 -11.83
CA VAL A 439 -8.88 7.17 -11.92
C VAL A 439 -8.26 8.22 -12.86
N THR A 440 -8.99 8.69 -13.87
CA THR A 440 -8.66 9.89 -14.67
C THR A 440 -9.18 11.16 -14.03
#